data_AF-A0A2V8UZZ9-F1
#
_entry.id   AF-A0A2V8UZZ9-F1
#
_cell.length_a   1.000
_cell.length_b   1.000
_cell.length_c   1.000
_cell.angle_alpha   90.00
_cell.angle_beta   90.00
_cell.angle_gamma   90.00
#
_symmetry.space_group_name_H-M   'P 1'
#
loop_
_entity.id
_entity.type
_entity.pdbx_description
1 polymer ?
#
loop_
_entity_poly.entity_id
_entity_poly.type
_entity_poly.pdbx_seq_one_letter_code
_entity_poly.pdbx_strand_id
1 'polypeptide(L)'
;MKKLMLFIALAVLALVVMPANIQAQRVHPEVNSGTSSGNRVAPHVAVGGGWTTTILLINLGISPETYTLRIYGDSGSPQAVPFQNAATQTDLGMQSVLTGTIPVGGVVSYKAQDIASSTTTGWASLDPSSTGSIGAQVVFRYLTGQEATALLETLSSQRFYLAFDNTNGSATGVALVNPQEHAVTVHVQFRDLNGLPLSNGTFTMAPMEHTSFMLADKYPTLANLLGTALFTTDSAANAIAALGILSTPAIGTIGAAGAMTTLFPMDAQ
;
A
#
# COMPACT_ATOMS: atom_id res chain seq x y z
N MET A 1 23.31 -21.54 -56.58
CA MET A 1 21.91 -22.00 -56.33
C MET A 1 21.59 -21.79 -54.84
N LYS A 2 20.29 -21.70 -54.48
CA LYS A 2 19.65 -21.76 -53.12
C LYS A 2 20.56 -22.34 -52.00
N LYS A 3 20.65 -21.85 -50.75
CA LYS A 3 19.81 -21.05 -49.79
C LYS A 3 20.75 -20.13 -48.94
N LEU A 4 20.40 -19.06 -48.19
CA LEU A 4 19.35 -18.77 -47.17
C LEU A 4 19.49 -19.63 -45.88
N MET A 5 19.59 -19.12 -44.64
CA MET A 5 19.54 -17.75 -44.05
C MET A 5 20.88 -17.47 -43.30
N LEU A 6 21.13 -16.68 -42.23
CA LEU A 6 20.36 -15.88 -41.23
C LEU A 6 21.26 -14.73 -40.68
N PHE A 7 20.71 -13.75 -39.94
CA PHE A 7 21.46 -12.75 -39.14
C PHE A 7 21.24 -12.93 -37.62
N ILE A 8 22.30 -12.80 -36.81
CA ILE A 8 22.26 -12.24 -35.45
C ILE A 8 23.52 -11.37 -35.29
N ALA A 9 23.35 -10.09 -34.95
CA ALA A 9 24.45 -9.20 -34.59
C ALA A 9 24.38 -8.89 -33.09
N LEU A 10 25.44 -9.19 -32.35
CA LEU A 10 25.54 -8.91 -30.92
C LEU A 10 26.49 -7.72 -30.70
N ALA A 11 25.96 -6.60 -30.22
CA ALA A 11 26.76 -5.40 -30.00
C ALA A 11 27.62 -5.53 -28.73
N VAL A 12 28.93 -5.39 -28.88
CA VAL A 12 29.88 -5.37 -27.75
C VAL A 12 29.98 -3.94 -27.23
N LEU A 13 29.55 -3.71 -25.99
CA LEU A 13 29.74 -2.44 -25.30
C LEU A 13 31.13 -2.40 -24.65
N ALA A 14 31.94 -1.40 -25.00
CA ALA A 14 33.30 -1.26 -24.46
C ALA A 14 33.29 -0.80 -23.00
N LEU A 15 34.01 -1.51 -22.14
CA LEU A 15 34.11 -1.20 -20.71
C LEU A 15 35.30 -0.26 -20.43
N VAL A 16 35.02 1.01 -20.17
CA VAL A 16 36.02 1.95 -19.62
C VAL A 16 35.97 1.86 -18.09
N VAL A 17 37.02 1.31 -17.47
CA VAL A 17 37.11 1.22 -16.01
C VAL A 17 37.69 2.52 -15.45
N MET A 18 36.87 3.27 -14.71
CA MET A 18 37.32 4.35 -13.83
C MET A 18 37.39 3.85 -12.38
N PRO A 19 38.28 4.40 -11.52
CA PRO A 19 38.38 3.99 -10.13
C PRO A 19 37.06 4.25 -9.37
N ALA A 20 36.62 3.27 -8.60
CA ALA A 20 35.32 3.30 -7.94
C ALA A 20 35.28 4.30 -6.77
N ASN A 21 34.44 5.34 -6.87
CA ASN A 21 34.05 6.17 -5.75
C ASN A 21 32.92 5.48 -4.98
N ILE A 22 33.25 4.82 -3.86
CA ILE A 22 32.33 3.93 -3.12
C ILE A 22 31.42 4.73 -2.17
N GLN A 23 30.69 5.72 -2.72
CA GLN A 23 29.65 6.51 -2.02
C GLN A 23 28.37 6.67 -2.87
N ALA A 24 28.24 5.94 -3.97
CA ALA A 24 26.98 5.83 -4.70
C ALA A 24 26.03 4.86 -3.98
N GLN A 25 25.33 5.33 -2.94
CA GLN A 25 24.18 4.58 -2.40
C GLN A 25 23.12 4.51 -3.49
N ARG A 26 23.01 3.33 -4.11
CA ARG A 26 22.08 3.07 -5.20
C ARG A 26 20.70 2.88 -4.60
N VAL A 27 19.95 3.99 -4.45
CA VAL A 27 18.55 3.97 -3.98
C VAL A 27 17.67 3.30 -5.05
N HIS A 28 17.63 1.97 -4.98
CA HIS A 28 16.56 1.17 -5.53
C HIS A 28 15.45 1.04 -4.47
N PRO A 29 14.19 0.77 -4.88
CA PRO A 29 13.20 0.18 -4.01
C PRO A 29 13.64 -1.25 -3.65
N GLU A 30 14.57 -1.36 -2.72
CA GLU A 30 14.96 -2.64 -2.14
C GLU A 30 13.85 -3.04 -1.17
N VAL A 31 13.09 -4.10 -1.51
CA VAL A 31 12.21 -4.78 -0.56
C VAL A 31 13.09 -5.50 0.44
N ASN A 32 13.66 -4.72 1.35
CA ASN A 32 14.53 -5.21 2.39
C ASN A 32 13.73 -6.18 3.24
N SER A 33 14.15 -7.44 3.23
CA SER A 33 13.72 -8.43 4.23
C SER A 33 14.43 -8.15 5.55
N GLY A 34 14.36 -6.89 6.01
CA GLY A 34 14.80 -6.47 7.32
C GLY A 34 14.00 -7.28 8.34
N THR A 35 14.70 -7.93 9.25
CA THR A 35 14.11 -8.80 10.28
C THR A 35 13.51 -7.97 11.41
N SER A 36 12.65 -7.02 11.06
CA SER A 36 11.86 -6.21 11.99
C SER A 36 10.83 -7.11 12.66
N SER A 37 11.04 -7.40 13.94
CA SER A 37 10.17 -8.25 14.76
C SER A 37 8.90 -7.50 15.21
N GLY A 38 8.07 -7.10 14.25
CA GLY A 38 6.81 -6.38 14.46
C GLY A 38 5.77 -6.75 13.40
N ASN A 39 4.51 -6.42 13.67
CA ASN A 39 3.41 -6.70 12.74
C ASN A 39 3.58 -5.92 11.44
N ARG A 40 3.44 -6.60 10.30
CA ARG A 40 3.38 -5.97 8.98
C ARG A 40 1.94 -5.52 8.72
N VAL A 41 1.76 -4.30 8.22
CA VAL A 41 0.44 -3.67 8.13
C VAL A 41 0.08 -3.36 6.67
N ALA A 42 -1.15 -3.69 6.26
CA ALA A 42 -1.79 -3.07 5.10
C ALA A 42 -2.59 -1.85 5.63
N PRO A 43 -2.20 -0.61 5.29
CA PRO A 43 -2.87 0.59 5.82
C PRO A 43 -4.31 0.78 5.31
N HIS A 44 -4.76 -0.06 4.37
CA HIS A 44 -6.12 -0.05 3.84
C HIS A 44 -6.54 -1.44 3.35
N VAL A 45 -7.84 -1.74 3.47
CA VAL A 45 -8.57 -2.86 2.87
C VAL A 45 -9.93 -2.32 2.43
N ALA A 46 -10.37 -2.65 1.21
CA ALA A 46 -11.67 -2.25 0.68
C ALA A 46 -12.42 -3.45 0.06
N VAL A 47 -13.67 -3.68 0.47
CA VAL A 47 -14.48 -4.82 0.05
C VAL A 47 -15.94 -4.41 -0.11
N GLY A 48 -16.62 -4.87 -1.16
CA GLY A 48 -18.02 -4.50 -1.42
C GLY A 48 -18.14 -3.17 -2.17
N GLY A 49 -19.35 -2.84 -2.63
CA GLY A 49 -19.63 -1.60 -3.36
C GLY A 49 -18.87 -1.47 -4.69
N GLY A 50 -18.44 -2.59 -5.27
CA GLY A 50 -17.55 -2.63 -6.44
C GLY A 50 -16.10 -2.97 -6.13
N TRP A 51 -15.72 -3.16 -4.87
CA TRP A 51 -14.32 -3.38 -4.47
C TRP A 51 -14.03 -4.83 -4.11
N THR A 52 -12.91 -5.34 -4.64
CA THR A 52 -12.25 -6.54 -4.14
C THR A 52 -10.84 -6.22 -3.71
N THR A 53 -10.40 -6.78 -2.58
CA THR A 53 -9.00 -6.74 -2.15
C THR A 53 -8.43 -8.16 -2.21
N THR A 54 -7.33 -8.35 -2.95
CA THR A 54 -6.59 -9.61 -3.01
C THR A 54 -5.30 -9.48 -2.21
N ILE A 55 -5.15 -10.26 -1.15
CA ILE A 55 -3.98 -10.28 -0.27
C ILE A 55 -3.11 -11.48 -0.69
N LEU A 56 -1.86 -11.23 -1.06
CA LEU A 56 -0.88 -12.26 -1.37
C LEU A 56 0.19 -12.29 -0.27
N LEU A 57 0.48 -13.49 0.24
CA LEU A 57 1.55 -13.75 1.20
C LEU A 57 2.54 -14.73 0.55
N ILE A 58 3.83 -14.39 0.55
CA ILE A 58 4.92 -15.14 -0.09
C ILE A 58 5.98 -15.47 0.96
N ASN A 59 6.40 -16.74 1.02
CA ASN A 59 7.49 -17.13 1.89
C ASN A 59 8.85 -16.92 1.21
N LEU A 60 9.59 -15.92 1.70
CA LEU A 60 10.93 -15.55 1.24
C LEU A 60 12.05 -16.27 2.03
N GLY A 61 11.69 -17.06 3.04
CA GLY A 61 12.61 -17.77 3.93
C GLY A 61 13.05 -19.14 3.41
N ILE A 62 13.95 -19.78 4.16
CA ILE A 62 14.50 -21.12 3.85
C ILE A 62 13.80 -22.28 4.59
N SER A 63 12.77 -21.96 5.37
CA SER A 63 11.90 -22.86 6.12
C SER A 63 10.42 -22.63 5.74
N PRO A 64 9.52 -23.62 5.86
CA PRO A 64 8.08 -23.36 5.79
C PRO A 64 7.65 -22.42 6.93
N GLU A 65 6.88 -21.38 6.61
CA GLU A 65 6.50 -20.32 7.57
C GLU A 65 5.00 -20.32 7.87
N THR A 66 4.66 -20.17 9.16
CA THR A 66 3.27 -19.99 9.62
C THR A 66 2.89 -18.52 9.70
N TYR A 67 1.66 -18.16 9.32
CA TYR A 67 1.12 -16.80 9.45
C TYR A 67 -0.18 -16.75 10.24
N THR A 68 -0.46 -15.58 10.82
CA THR A 68 -1.81 -15.14 11.15
C THR A 68 -2.04 -13.78 10.50
N LEU A 69 -2.98 -13.74 9.54
CA LEU A 69 -3.46 -12.53 8.89
C LEU A 69 -4.79 -12.14 9.56
N ARG A 70 -4.93 -10.88 9.95
CA ARG A 70 -6.10 -10.33 10.66
C ARG A 70 -6.66 -9.15 9.90
N ILE A 71 -7.98 -9.04 9.82
CA ILE A 71 -8.70 -7.92 9.21
C ILE A 71 -9.45 -7.16 10.32
N TYR A 72 -9.28 -5.84 10.32
CA TYR A 72 -9.89 -4.92 11.28
C TYR A 72 -10.68 -3.85 10.53
N GLY A 73 -11.80 -3.40 11.09
CA GLY A 73 -12.57 -2.28 10.56
C GLY A 73 -11.99 -0.94 10.99
N ASP A 74 -12.61 0.15 10.56
CA ASP A 74 -12.21 1.52 10.90
C ASP A 74 -12.05 1.73 12.43
N SER A 75 -12.90 1.12 13.26
CA SER A 75 -12.83 1.21 14.73
C SER A 75 -11.78 0.30 15.40
N GLY A 76 -10.88 -0.32 14.63
CA GLY A 76 -9.90 -1.30 15.15
C GLY A 76 -10.50 -2.62 15.64
N SER A 77 -11.82 -2.80 15.53
CA SER A 77 -12.51 -4.05 15.88
C SER A 77 -12.33 -5.10 14.76
N PRO A 78 -12.19 -6.40 15.06
CA PRO A 78 -12.04 -7.44 14.04
C PRO A 78 -13.21 -7.45 13.05
N GLN A 79 -12.94 -7.21 11.77
CA GLN A 79 -13.94 -7.10 10.72
C GLN A 79 -13.94 -8.36 9.87
N ALA A 80 -15.03 -9.11 9.90
CA ALA A 80 -15.18 -10.27 9.02
C ALA A 80 -15.53 -9.80 7.61
N VAL A 81 -14.84 -10.32 6.60
CA VAL A 81 -15.13 -10.09 5.18
C VAL A 81 -15.19 -11.44 4.43
N PRO A 82 -15.97 -11.56 3.35
CA PRO A 82 -16.16 -12.82 2.65
C PRO A 82 -14.92 -13.14 1.81
N PHE A 83 -14.13 -14.14 2.21
CA PHE A 83 -12.91 -14.52 1.50
C PHE A 83 -13.12 -15.74 0.62
N GLN A 84 -12.37 -15.81 -0.47
CA GLN A 84 -12.06 -17.04 -1.18
C GLN A 84 -10.54 -17.21 -1.26
N ASN A 85 -10.06 -18.44 -1.45
CA ASN A 85 -8.73 -18.65 -2.03
C ASN A 85 -8.77 -18.24 -3.52
N ALA A 86 -7.87 -17.35 -3.92
CA ALA A 86 -7.85 -16.79 -5.28
C ALA A 86 -7.25 -17.75 -6.32
N ALA A 87 -6.44 -18.72 -5.90
CA ALA A 87 -5.85 -19.72 -6.79
C ALA A 87 -6.77 -20.93 -7.00
N THR A 88 -7.39 -21.46 -5.94
CA THR A 88 -8.26 -22.65 -6.01
C THR A 88 -9.75 -22.32 -6.20
N GLN A 89 -10.13 -21.04 -6.15
CA GLN A 89 -11.53 -20.58 -6.16
C GLN A 89 -12.40 -21.16 -5.02
N THR A 90 -11.78 -21.67 -3.96
CA THR A 90 -12.47 -22.23 -2.79
C THR A 90 -12.99 -21.08 -1.92
N ASP A 91 -14.31 -21.01 -1.73
CA ASP A 91 -14.93 -20.10 -0.76
C ASP A 91 -14.50 -20.45 0.67
N LEU A 92 -14.25 -19.43 1.48
CA LEU A 92 -13.83 -19.52 2.88
C LEU A 92 -14.85 -18.85 3.81
N GLY A 93 -15.90 -18.24 3.25
CA GLY A 93 -16.92 -17.51 3.99
C GLY A 93 -16.40 -16.24 4.66
N MET A 94 -17.17 -15.73 5.63
CA MET A 94 -16.86 -14.53 6.39
C MET A 94 -15.71 -14.80 7.38
N GLN A 95 -14.52 -14.23 7.14
CA GLN A 95 -13.36 -14.37 8.03
C GLN A 95 -12.80 -13.00 8.41
N SER A 96 -12.48 -12.81 9.69
CA SER A 96 -11.66 -11.70 10.21
C SER A 96 -10.23 -12.14 10.53
N VAL A 97 -9.95 -13.45 10.51
CA VAL A 97 -8.63 -14.03 10.74
C VAL A 97 -8.41 -15.19 9.77
N LEU A 98 -7.23 -15.25 9.15
CA LEU A 98 -6.79 -16.32 8.25
C LEU A 98 -5.42 -16.83 8.71
N THR A 99 -5.29 -18.15 8.86
CA THR A 99 -4.06 -18.81 9.32
C THR A 99 -3.66 -19.93 8.37
N GLY A 100 -2.38 -20.27 8.37
CA GLY A 100 -1.85 -21.40 7.60
C GLY A 100 -0.33 -21.45 7.58
N THR A 101 0.20 -22.34 6.75
CA THR A 101 1.65 -22.53 6.53
C THR A 101 1.97 -22.40 5.05
N ILE A 102 3.01 -21.65 4.71
CA ILE A 102 3.49 -21.45 3.33
C ILE A 102 4.82 -22.20 3.16
N PRO A 103 4.94 -23.15 2.22
CA PRO A 103 6.22 -23.78 1.87
C PRO A 103 7.28 -22.77 1.42
N VAL A 104 8.56 -23.15 1.44
CA VAL A 104 9.69 -22.34 0.94
C VAL A 104 9.44 -21.87 -0.49
N GLY A 105 9.52 -20.57 -0.76
CA GLY A 105 9.22 -19.97 -2.07
C GLY A 105 7.75 -20.07 -2.50
N GLY A 106 6.87 -20.57 -1.62
CA GLY A 106 5.45 -20.71 -1.87
C GLY A 106 4.68 -19.39 -1.72
N VAL A 107 3.44 -19.39 -2.20
CA VAL A 107 2.50 -18.27 -2.11
C VAL A 107 1.12 -18.78 -1.68
N VAL A 108 0.43 -17.99 -0.87
CA VAL A 108 -1.03 -18.08 -0.67
C VAL A 108 -1.66 -16.76 -1.11
N SER A 109 -2.85 -16.83 -1.70
CA SER A 109 -3.58 -15.66 -2.18
C SER A 109 -5.05 -15.74 -1.77
N TYR A 110 -5.51 -14.72 -1.07
CA TYR A 110 -6.84 -14.60 -0.51
C TYR A 110 -7.55 -13.39 -1.12
N LYS A 111 -8.69 -13.61 -1.78
CA LYS A 111 -9.49 -12.53 -2.36
C LYS A 111 -10.74 -12.31 -1.51
N ALA A 112 -10.89 -11.10 -1.00
CA ALA A 112 -12.15 -10.64 -0.43
C ALA A 112 -13.15 -10.35 -1.56
N GLN A 113 -14.37 -10.87 -1.44
CA GLN A 113 -15.38 -10.95 -2.49
C GLN A 113 -16.33 -9.74 -2.47
N ASP A 114 -16.60 -9.19 -3.66
CA ASP A 114 -17.55 -8.08 -3.85
C ASP A 114 -18.99 -8.63 -3.91
N ILE A 115 -19.54 -8.98 -2.75
CA ILE A 115 -20.92 -9.48 -2.60
C ILE A 115 -21.85 -8.52 -1.85
N ALA A 116 -21.29 -7.48 -1.22
CA ALA A 116 -22.05 -6.45 -0.51
C ALA A 116 -22.25 -5.23 -1.42
N SER A 117 -23.45 -4.63 -1.40
CA SER A 117 -23.75 -3.44 -2.22
C SER A 117 -23.10 -2.15 -1.71
N SER A 118 -22.58 -2.15 -0.48
CA SER A 118 -21.86 -1.04 0.15
C SER A 118 -20.40 -1.42 0.38
N THR A 119 -19.48 -0.50 0.14
CA THR A 119 -18.07 -0.67 0.51
C THR A 119 -17.92 -0.71 2.03
N THR A 120 -17.14 -1.67 2.52
CA THR A 120 -16.58 -1.68 3.88
C THR A 120 -15.08 -1.43 3.79
N THR A 121 -14.60 -0.50 4.62
CA THR A 121 -13.20 -0.15 4.76
C THR A 121 -12.61 -0.69 6.06
N GLY A 122 -11.28 -0.69 6.13
CA GLY A 122 -10.54 -1.18 7.28
C GLY A 122 -9.05 -1.34 6.96
N TRP A 123 -8.36 -2.17 7.74
CA TRP A 123 -6.93 -2.45 7.60
C TRP A 123 -6.62 -3.93 7.85
N ALA A 124 -5.39 -4.36 7.54
CA ALA A 124 -4.95 -5.72 7.84
C ALA A 124 -3.62 -5.74 8.61
N SER A 125 -3.53 -6.63 9.60
CA SER A 125 -2.29 -7.00 10.29
C SER A 125 -1.85 -8.39 9.84
N LEU A 126 -0.61 -8.52 9.41
CA LEU A 126 0.08 -9.80 9.34
C LEU A 126 0.96 -9.89 10.60
N ASP A 127 0.55 -10.74 11.54
CA ASP A 127 1.33 -11.06 12.72
C ASP A 127 2.67 -11.69 12.26
N PRO A 128 3.81 -11.38 12.91
CA PRO A 128 5.11 -11.86 12.46
C PRO A 128 5.17 -13.39 12.52
N SER A 129 5.59 -14.01 11.41
CA SER A 129 5.97 -15.42 11.41
C SER A 129 7.21 -15.65 12.28
N SER A 130 7.48 -16.90 12.64
CA SER A 130 8.62 -17.29 13.50
C SER A 130 9.99 -16.80 13.02
N THR A 131 10.15 -16.46 11.74
CA THR A 131 11.39 -15.86 11.20
C THR A 131 11.19 -14.48 10.58
N GLY A 132 9.96 -13.96 10.51
CA GLY A 132 9.63 -12.70 9.82
C GLY A 132 9.72 -12.77 8.28
N SER A 133 10.02 -13.95 7.71
CA SER A 133 10.35 -14.12 6.28
C SER A 133 9.16 -14.10 5.31
N ILE A 134 7.97 -13.66 5.74
CA ILE A 134 6.80 -13.55 4.87
C ILE A 134 6.74 -12.14 4.28
N GLY A 135 7.01 -12.04 2.97
CA GLY A 135 6.67 -10.86 2.18
C GLY A 135 5.18 -10.88 1.85
N ALA A 136 4.54 -9.71 1.80
CA ALA A 136 3.11 -9.64 1.55
C ALA A 136 2.68 -8.34 0.85
N GLN A 137 1.58 -8.41 0.10
CA GLN A 137 1.00 -7.27 -0.63
C GLN A 137 -0.54 -7.37 -0.70
N VAL A 138 -1.20 -6.22 -0.81
CA VAL A 138 -2.62 -6.08 -1.16
C VAL A 138 -2.76 -5.54 -2.59
N VAL A 139 -3.69 -6.09 -3.35
CA VAL A 139 -4.13 -5.59 -4.65
C VAL A 139 -5.60 -5.21 -4.54
N PHE A 140 -5.87 -3.91 -4.61
CA PHE A 140 -7.23 -3.37 -4.70
C PHE A 140 -7.67 -3.40 -6.17
N ARG A 141 -8.88 -3.90 -6.45
CA ARG A 141 -9.50 -3.86 -7.77
C ARG A 141 -10.92 -3.32 -7.65
N TYR A 142 -11.24 -2.30 -8.44
CA TYR A 142 -12.59 -1.78 -8.59
C TYR A 142 -13.31 -2.44 -9.79
N LEU A 143 -14.65 -2.46 -9.78
CA LEU A 143 -15.47 -3.21 -10.74
C LEU A 143 -15.23 -2.83 -12.20
N THR A 144 -14.89 -1.57 -12.48
CA THR A 144 -14.57 -1.10 -13.84
C THR A 144 -13.14 -1.43 -14.30
N GLY A 145 -12.37 -2.19 -13.50
CA GLY A 145 -11.13 -2.84 -13.92
C GLY A 145 -9.84 -2.11 -13.57
N GLN A 146 -9.90 -0.96 -12.91
CA GLN A 146 -8.73 -0.26 -12.38
C GLN A 146 -8.20 -0.99 -11.14
N GLU A 147 -6.88 -1.04 -10.99
CA GLU A 147 -6.19 -1.74 -9.90
C GLU A 147 -5.10 -0.86 -9.28
N ALA A 148 -4.90 -1.01 -7.97
CA ALA A 148 -3.78 -0.42 -7.22
C ALA A 148 -3.16 -1.49 -6.32
N THR A 149 -1.85 -1.43 -6.09
CA THR A 149 -1.11 -2.43 -5.28
C THR A 149 -0.29 -1.74 -4.20
N ALA A 150 -0.45 -2.16 -2.94
CA ALA A 150 0.37 -1.72 -1.82
C ALA A 150 1.04 -2.92 -1.14
N LEU A 151 2.19 -2.71 -0.52
CA LEU A 151 2.88 -3.73 0.26
C LEU A 151 2.33 -3.80 1.69
N LEU A 152 2.42 -4.96 2.34
CA LEU A 152 2.27 -5.08 3.80
C LEU A 152 3.65 -4.91 4.42
N GLU A 153 3.91 -3.73 4.98
CA GLU A 153 5.22 -3.36 5.49
C GLU A 153 5.17 -3.06 6.98
N THR A 154 6.33 -3.15 7.64
CA THR A 154 6.52 -2.74 9.03
C THR A 154 6.71 -1.22 9.17
N LEU A 155 6.53 -0.47 8.07
CA LEU A 155 6.70 0.98 7.98
C LEU A 155 5.51 1.73 8.59
N SER A 156 5.32 1.54 9.89
CA SER A 156 4.78 2.61 10.72
C SER A 156 5.85 3.68 10.89
N SER A 157 5.55 4.94 10.57
CA SER A 157 6.49 6.06 10.65
C SER A 157 5.95 7.20 11.50
N GLN A 158 6.87 7.90 12.19
CA GLN A 158 6.55 9.15 12.91
C GLN A 158 6.57 10.38 11.99
N ARG A 159 7.10 10.27 10.76
CA ARG A 159 7.37 11.43 9.90
C ARG A 159 7.53 11.02 8.43
N PHE A 160 6.52 11.28 7.59
CA PHE A 160 6.56 10.90 6.17
C PHE A 160 5.85 11.91 5.27
N TYR A 161 6.29 11.98 4.01
CA TYR A 161 5.61 12.71 2.95
C TYR A 161 4.70 11.78 2.14
N LEU A 162 3.54 12.29 1.75
CA LEU A 162 2.77 11.80 0.60
C LEU A 162 2.68 12.93 -0.44
N ALA A 163 2.86 12.60 -1.71
CA ALA A 163 2.48 13.50 -2.79
C ALA A 163 0.95 13.56 -2.93
N PHE A 164 0.42 14.62 -3.52
CA PHE A 164 -0.98 14.66 -3.95
C PHE A 164 -1.14 15.43 -5.26
N ASP A 165 -2.13 14.99 -6.05
CA ASP A 165 -2.68 15.71 -7.19
C ASP A 165 -4.21 15.69 -7.09
N ASN A 166 -4.80 16.89 -7.05
CA ASN A 166 -6.26 17.12 -7.11
C ASN A 166 -6.59 18.08 -8.28
N THR A 167 -5.73 18.16 -9.30
CA THR A 167 -5.90 18.99 -10.50
C THR A 167 -6.62 18.23 -11.61
N ASN A 168 -7.24 18.95 -12.57
CA ASN A 168 -7.71 18.36 -13.85
C ASN A 168 -8.71 17.18 -13.75
N GLY A 169 -9.35 16.96 -12.59
CA GLY A 169 -10.20 15.80 -12.34
C GLY A 169 -9.48 14.59 -11.73
N SER A 170 -8.18 14.68 -11.47
CA SER A 170 -7.48 13.81 -10.53
C SER A 170 -8.04 14.00 -9.11
N ALA A 171 -7.96 12.94 -8.30
CA ALA A 171 -8.28 13.01 -6.87
C ALA A 171 -7.34 12.10 -6.07
N THR A 172 -6.74 12.63 -5.01
CA THR A 172 -5.90 11.85 -4.09
C THR A 172 -6.71 11.38 -2.88
N GLY A 173 -6.88 10.07 -2.76
CA GLY A 173 -7.33 9.42 -1.53
C GLY A 173 -6.15 9.11 -0.60
N VAL A 174 -6.38 9.20 0.71
CA VAL A 174 -5.40 8.82 1.74
C VAL A 174 -6.08 7.92 2.77
N ALA A 175 -5.43 6.81 3.11
CA ALA A 175 -5.75 5.93 4.22
C ALA A 175 -4.62 5.95 5.25
N LEU A 176 -4.98 5.96 6.53
CA LEU A 176 -4.08 5.97 7.68
C LEU A 176 -4.56 4.95 8.69
N VAL A 177 -3.62 4.30 9.38
CA VAL A 177 -3.92 3.43 10.52
C VAL A 177 -2.97 3.71 11.68
N ASN A 178 -3.54 3.76 12.87
CA ASN A 178 -2.81 3.75 14.13
C ASN A 178 -2.72 2.29 14.62
N PRO A 179 -1.60 1.56 14.40
CA PRO A 179 -1.49 0.17 14.84
C PRO A 179 -1.24 0.01 16.35
N GLN A 180 -1.18 1.11 17.11
CA GLN A 180 -0.84 1.11 18.54
C GLN A 180 -2.05 0.82 19.44
N GLU A 181 -1.78 0.33 20.65
CA GLU A 181 -2.81 0.12 21.71
C GLU A 181 -3.18 1.42 22.45
N HIS A 182 -2.56 2.55 22.11
CA HIS A 182 -2.84 3.88 22.64
C HIS A 182 -3.24 4.87 21.54
N ALA A 183 -3.87 5.99 21.92
CA ALA A 183 -4.27 7.03 20.99
C ALA A 183 -3.07 7.85 20.51
N VAL A 184 -3.06 8.23 19.23
CA VAL A 184 -1.97 8.95 18.56
C VAL A 184 -2.46 10.26 17.96
N THR A 185 -1.78 11.37 18.27
CA THR A 185 -2.01 12.65 17.58
C THR A 185 -1.18 12.73 16.31
N VAL A 186 -1.83 13.11 15.22
CA VAL A 186 -1.25 13.25 13.88
C VAL A 186 -1.41 14.69 13.43
N HIS A 187 -0.29 15.36 13.18
CA HIS A 187 -0.24 16.68 12.55
C HIS A 187 0.05 16.51 11.07
N VAL A 188 -0.51 17.37 10.22
CA VAL A 188 -0.26 17.40 8.78
C VAL A 188 0.04 18.81 8.30
N GLN A 189 1.04 18.96 7.44
CA GLN A 189 1.43 20.21 6.80
C GLN A 189 1.37 20.06 5.28
N PHE A 190 0.66 20.96 4.59
CA PHE A 190 0.51 20.93 3.14
C PHE A 190 1.37 22.00 2.48
N ARG A 191 2.03 21.63 1.38
CA ARG A 191 2.83 22.53 0.54
C ARG A 191 2.46 22.36 -0.94
N ASP A 192 2.58 23.44 -1.70
CA ASP A 192 2.37 23.43 -3.15
C ASP A 192 3.56 22.78 -3.89
N LEU A 193 3.47 22.73 -5.22
CA LEU A 193 4.53 22.25 -6.12
C LEU A 193 5.85 23.04 -6.03
N ASN A 194 5.85 24.26 -5.46
CA ASN A 194 7.03 25.09 -5.22
C ASN A 194 7.58 24.95 -3.79
N GLY A 195 6.93 24.15 -2.94
CA GLY A 195 7.27 23.99 -1.52
C GLY A 195 6.73 25.10 -0.61
N LEU A 196 5.92 26.04 -1.12
CA LEU A 196 5.27 27.09 -0.33
C LEU A 196 4.17 26.49 0.56
N PRO A 197 4.01 26.95 1.82
CA PRO A 197 2.99 26.43 2.72
C PRO A 197 1.58 26.82 2.25
N LEU A 198 0.67 25.84 2.21
CA LEU A 198 -0.74 26.01 1.86
C LEU A 198 -1.62 26.07 3.11
N SER A 199 -1.58 25.03 3.92
CA SER A 199 -2.42 24.83 5.09
C SER A 199 -1.80 23.78 6.02
N ASN A 200 -2.39 23.60 7.20
CA ASN A 200 -2.04 22.53 8.13
C ASN A 200 -3.29 22.05 8.86
N GLY A 201 -3.16 20.93 9.59
CA GLY A 201 -4.20 20.43 10.47
C GLY A 201 -3.63 19.47 11.52
N THR A 202 -4.46 19.11 12.49
CA THR A 202 -4.15 18.08 13.49
C THR A 202 -5.41 17.30 13.82
N PHE A 203 -5.26 16.01 14.14
CA PHE A 203 -6.33 15.13 14.59
C PHE A 203 -5.75 14.00 15.44
N THR A 204 -6.58 13.40 16.30
CA THR A 204 -6.19 12.23 17.10
C THR A 204 -6.86 10.99 16.53
N MET A 205 -6.10 9.90 16.45
CA MET A 205 -6.57 8.56 16.13
C MET A 205 -6.63 7.73 17.42
N ALA A 206 -7.73 7.03 17.64
CA ALA A 206 -7.92 6.08 18.73
C ALA A 206 -7.02 4.83 18.56
N PRO A 207 -6.84 3.99 19.61
CA PRO A 207 -6.13 2.71 19.48
C PRO A 207 -6.69 1.87 18.33
N MET A 208 -5.81 1.27 17.53
CA MET A 208 -6.16 0.42 16.38
C MET A 208 -7.03 1.08 15.29
N GLU A 209 -7.28 2.39 15.34
CA GLU A 209 -8.17 3.09 14.38
C GLU A 209 -7.57 3.12 12.96
N HIS A 210 -8.42 2.85 11.97
CA HIS A 210 -8.18 3.15 10.56
C HIS A 210 -9.13 4.25 10.08
N THR A 211 -8.61 5.17 9.26
CA THR A 211 -9.40 6.23 8.63
C THR A 211 -8.96 6.41 7.18
N SER A 212 -9.92 6.49 6.26
CA SER A 212 -9.68 6.76 4.83
C SER A 212 -10.58 7.87 4.31
N PHE A 213 -10.02 8.81 3.55
CA PHE A 213 -10.71 10.00 3.07
C PHE A 213 -10.10 10.52 1.76
N MET A 214 -10.91 11.21 0.94
CA MET A 214 -10.37 12.03 -0.15
C MET A 214 -9.73 13.29 0.41
N LEU A 215 -8.52 13.61 -0.04
CA LEU A 215 -7.70 14.65 0.59
C LEU A 215 -8.29 16.04 0.39
N ALA A 216 -8.87 16.32 -0.78
CA ALA A 216 -9.57 17.58 -1.05
C ALA A 216 -10.92 17.69 -0.30
N ASP A 217 -11.61 16.59 0.00
CA ASP A 217 -12.86 16.63 0.76
C ASP A 217 -12.62 16.96 2.23
N LYS A 218 -11.57 16.36 2.83
CA LYS A 218 -11.16 16.64 4.22
C LYS A 218 -10.45 18.00 4.35
N TYR A 219 -9.77 18.47 3.30
CA TYR A 219 -9.08 19.76 3.25
C TYR A 219 -9.42 20.52 1.95
N PRO A 220 -10.59 21.21 1.87
CA PRO A 220 -11.06 21.89 0.65
C PRO A 220 -10.12 22.94 0.07
N THR A 221 -9.15 23.44 0.84
CA THR A 221 -8.08 24.33 0.37
C THR A 221 -7.06 23.66 -0.55
N LEU A 222 -7.13 22.34 -0.74
CA LEU A 222 -6.26 21.54 -1.63
C LEU A 222 -6.92 21.17 -2.96
N ALA A 223 -8.15 21.63 -3.23
CA ALA A 223 -8.84 21.40 -4.49
C ALA A 223 -8.15 22.16 -5.65
N ASN A 224 -7.98 21.50 -6.81
CA ASN A 224 -7.23 22.03 -7.97
C ASN A 224 -5.76 22.35 -7.70
N LEU A 225 -5.15 21.72 -6.69
CA LEU A 225 -3.71 21.84 -6.39
C LEU A 225 -2.98 20.50 -6.52
N LEU A 226 -1.68 20.60 -6.81
CA LEU A 226 -0.69 19.53 -6.75
C LEU A 226 0.40 19.94 -5.76
N GLY A 227 0.88 19.00 -4.95
CA GLY A 227 1.81 19.32 -3.87
C GLY A 227 2.19 18.12 -3.00
N THR A 228 2.56 18.41 -1.75
CA THR A 228 2.94 17.40 -0.75
C THR A 228 2.24 17.61 0.59
N ALA A 229 1.95 16.50 1.26
CA ALA A 229 1.44 16.42 2.62
C ALA A 229 2.51 15.76 3.50
N LEU A 230 3.08 16.52 4.44
CA LEU A 230 3.97 16.01 5.48
C LEU A 230 3.13 15.63 6.70
N PHE A 231 3.05 14.34 7.00
CA PHE A 231 2.42 13.82 8.22
C PHE A 231 3.49 13.60 9.30
N THR A 232 3.18 14.00 10.53
CA THR A 232 4.08 13.87 11.69
C THR A 232 3.32 13.49 12.95
N THR A 233 3.87 12.61 13.78
CA THR A 233 3.35 12.29 15.11
C THR A 233 4.38 12.63 16.19
N ASP A 234 3.94 12.72 17.45
CA ASP A 234 4.76 13.30 18.53
C ASP A 234 5.98 12.45 18.96
N SER A 235 6.07 11.18 18.55
CA SER A 235 7.21 10.29 18.84
C SER A 235 7.23 9.02 18.00
N ALA A 236 8.36 8.30 17.99
CA ALA A 236 8.48 6.98 17.34
C ALA A 236 7.58 5.89 17.94
N ALA A 237 7.17 6.02 19.21
CA ALA A 237 6.16 5.15 19.83
C ALA A 237 4.72 5.46 19.35
N ASN A 238 4.55 6.56 18.61
CA ASN A 238 3.29 7.00 18.01
C ASN A 238 3.35 6.85 16.48
N ALA A 239 4.15 5.93 15.97
CA ALA A 239 4.31 5.72 14.54
C ALA A 239 3.01 5.13 13.93
N ILE A 240 2.59 5.68 12.79
CA ILE A 240 1.38 5.28 12.04
C ILE A 240 1.75 4.75 10.66
N ALA A 241 0.95 3.86 10.09
CA ALA A 241 1.15 3.39 8.71
C ALA A 241 0.15 4.07 7.76
N ALA A 242 0.54 4.27 6.50
CA ALA A 242 -0.19 5.14 5.58
C ALA A 242 -0.16 4.64 4.13
N LEU A 243 -1.19 4.99 3.36
CA LEU A 243 -1.31 4.69 1.93
C LEU A 243 -1.98 5.87 1.23
N GLY A 244 -1.41 6.35 0.13
CA GLY A 244 -2.11 7.20 -0.82
C GLY A 244 -2.55 6.43 -2.06
N ILE A 245 -3.68 6.82 -2.65
CA ILE A 245 -4.11 6.36 -3.98
C ILE A 245 -4.51 7.59 -4.80
N LEU A 246 -3.82 7.78 -5.93
CA LEU A 246 -4.20 8.78 -6.92
C LEU A 246 -5.18 8.15 -7.92
N SER A 247 -6.41 8.67 -7.97
CA SER A 247 -7.34 8.44 -9.07
C SER A 247 -7.14 9.49 -10.15
N THR A 248 -7.18 9.10 -11.42
CA THR A 248 -7.06 9.97 -12.60
C THR A 248 -8.24 9.75 -13.55
N PRO A 249 -8.69 10.77 -14.31
CA PRO A 249 -9.78 10.61 -15.28
C PRO A 249 -9.35 9.79 -16.52
N ALA A 250 -10.31 9.15 -17.17
CA ALA A 250 -10.07 8.39 -18.39
C ALA A 250 -9.72 9.30 -19.58
N ILE A 251 -8.60 9.03 -20.26
CA ILE A 251 -8.18 9.77 -21.45
C ILE A 251 -9.24 9.60 -22.55
N GLY A 252 -9.89 10.70 -22.92
CA GLY A 252 -10.89 10.75 -23.99
C GLY A 252 -12.36 10.60 -23.55
N THR A 253 -12.65 10.27 -22.29
CA THR A 253 -14.03 10.07 -21.81
C THR A 253 -14.30 10.89 -20.55
N ILE A 254 -15.07 11.98 -20.69
CA ILE A 254 -15.47 12.85 -19.58
C ILE A 254 -16.35 12.05 -18.59
N GLY A 255 -15.94 11.99 -17.32
CA GLY A 255 -16.73 11.40 -16.24
C GLY A 255 -16.46 9.92 -15.92
N ALA A 256 -15.50 9.26 -16.59
CA ALA A 256 -15.05 7.92 -16.22
C ALA A 256 -13.71 7.98 -15.45
N ALA A 257 -13.56 7.17 -14.40
CA ALA A 257 -12.27 6.94 -13.76
C ALA A 257 -11.34 6.17 -14.72
N GLY A 258 -10.15 6.69 -14.95
CA GLY A 258 -9.15 6.15 -15.89
C GLY A 258 -8.25 5.12 -15.22
N ALA A 259 -7.32 5.59 -14.39
CA ALA A 259 -6.37 4.74 -13.68
C ALA A 259 -6.30 5.09 -12.19
N MET A 260 -5.98 4.08 -11.38
CA MET A 260 -5.59 4.24 -9.98
C MET A 260 -4.10 3.96 -9.84
N THR A 261 -3.40 4.79 -9.06
CA THR A 261 -1.96 4.68 -8.86
C THR A 261 -1.64 4.75 -7.37
N THR A 262 -0.92 3.76 -6.86
CA THR A 262 -0.43 3.78 -5.47
C THR A 262 0.57 4.91 -5.27
N LEU A 263 0.37 5.71 -4.22
CA LEU A 263 1.33 6.68 -3.71
C LEU A 263 1.88 6.14 -2.39
N PHE A 264 3.13 5.68 -2.43
CA PHE A 264 3.84 5.19 -1.24
C PHE A 264 4.29 6.37 -0.36
N PRO A 265 4.15 6.27 0.98
CA PRO A 265 4.79 7.20 1.90
C PRO A 265 6.31 7.24 1.68
N MET A 266 6.89 8.43 1.79
CA MET A 266 8.34 8.65 1.75
C MET A 266 8.80 9.11 3.12
N ASP A 267 9.54 8.28 3.84
CA ASP A 267 10.08 8.62 5.15
C ASP A 267 10.93 9.88 5.10
N ALA A 268 10.68 10.78 6.05
CA ALA A 268 11.47 11.98 6.24
C ALA A 268 12.38 11.80 7.46
N GLN A 269 13.67 12.03 7.26
CA GLN A 269 14.65 12.19 8.35
C GLN A 269 14.42 13.53 9.08
#